data_AF-A0A849PY52-F1
#
_entry.id   AF-A0A849PY52-F1
#
_cell.length_a   1.000
_cell.length_b   1.000
_cell.length_c   1.000
_cell.angle_alpha   90.00
_cell.angle_beta   90.00
_cell.angle_gamma   90.00
#
_symmetry.space_group_name_H-M   'P 1'
#
loop_
_entity.id
_entity.type
_entity.pdbx_description
1 polymer ?
#
loop_
_entity_poly.entity_id
_entity_poly.type
_entity_poly.pdbx_seq_one_letter_code
_entity_poly.pdbx_strand_id
1 'polypeptide(L)'
;MKEDDRPEDAIEVPDAPPVPGLTFRRYRGDEDIPRFHAVFEATKETDGISWSETLEDFQNEYAHLTNTDVERDIVAVEVDGQLIGYYRQYWVRELDGTYSYRTFETLLPAWRGKGIRRTMLSMIERRAREVAKGHTDATKKMITAWTWPG
;
A
#
# COMPACT_ATOMS: atom_id res chain seq x y z
N MET A 1 4.78 23.46 -17.19
CA MET A 1 4.87 22.11 -16.60
C MET A 1 4.80 21.15 -17.77
N LYS A 2 5.94 20.57 -18.18
CA LYS A 2 5.99 19.69 -19.36
C LYS A 2 5.53 18.29 -18.94
N GLU A 3 4.85 17.58 -19.83
CA GLU A 3 4.34 16.20 -19.64
C GLU A 3 5.42 15.12 -19.41
N ASP A 4 6.69 15.53 -19.23
CA ASP A 4 7.91 14.70 -19.28
C ASP A 4 8.58 14.47 -17.90
N ASP A 5 7.92 14.87 -16.81
CA ASP A 5 8.46 14.75 -15.43
C ASP A 5 7.81 13.60 -14.63
N ARG A 6 7.09 12.70 -15.33
CA ARG A 6 6.52 11.51 -14.69
C ARG A 6 7.64 10.49 -14.47
N PRO A 7 7.75 9.92 -13.26
CA PRO A 7 8.82 8.97 -12.99
C PRO A 7 8.59 7.69 -13.78
N GLU A 8 9.67 7.00 -14.16
CA GLU A 8 9.64 5.81 -15.03
C GLU A 8 8.84 4.64 -14.44
N ASP A 9 8.74 4.60 -13.11
CA ASP A 9 8.00 3.61 -12.34
C ASP A 9 6.55 4.02 -12.06
N ALA A 10 6.08 5.12 -12.64
CA ALA A 10 4.68 5.52 -12.57
C ALA A 10 3.76 4.42 -13.15
N ILE A 11 2.63 4.23 -12.49
CA ILE A 11 1.60 3.29 -12.92
C ILE A 11 0.33 4.03 -13.30
N GLU A 12 -0.29 3.60 -14.39
CA GLU A 12 -1.57 4.10 -14.83
C GLU A 12 -2.67 3.58 -13.88
N VAL A 13 -3.38 4.50 -13.25
CA VAL A 13 -4.45 4.19 -12.29
C VAL A 13 -5.77 4.71 -12.85
N PRO A 14 -6.68 3.81 -13.29
CA PRO A 14 -8.02 4.19 -13.69
C PRO A 14 -8.72 4.95 -12.57
N ASP A 15 -9.45 6.01 -12.93
CA ASP A 15 -10.23 6.83 -12.00
C ASP A 15 -9.41 7.42 -10.83
N ALA A 16 -8.13 7.71 -11.07
CA ALA A 16 -7.33 8.51 -10.13
C ALA A 16 -8.01 9.87 -9.88
N PRO A 17 -8.07 10.35 -8.63
CA PRO A 17 -8.72 11.61 -8.33
C PRO A 17 -7.94 12.78 -8.96
N PRO A 18 -8.61 13.87 -9.34
CA PRO A 18 -7.98 15.02 -10.00
C PRO A 18 -7.20 15.89 -9.00
N VAL A 19 -6.19 15.30 -8.36
CA VAL A 19 -5.26 15.98 -7.45
C VAL A 19 -4.01 16.34 -8.27
N PRO A 20 -3.69 17.64 -8.44
CA PRO A 20 -2.47 18.05 -9.15
C PRO A 20 -1.23 17.40 -8.55
N GLY A 21 -0.32 16.94 -9.41
CA GLY A 21 0.93 16.30 -8.99
C GLY A 21 0.79 14.87 -8.47
N LEU A 22 -0.43 14.33 -8.33
CA LEU A 22 -0.65 12.99 -7.82
C LEU A 22 -0.11 11.92 -8.78
N THR A 23 0.79 11.09 -8.25
CA THR A 23 1.40 9.98 -8.97
C THR A 23 1.31 8.72 -8.11
N PHE A 24 0.91 7.62 -8.71
CA PHE A 24 1.07 6.28 -8.15
C PHE A 24 2.26 5.64 -8.84
N ARG A 25 3.15 5.00 -8.11
CA ARG A 25 4.36 4.39 -8.68
C ARG A 25 4.72 3.07 -8.00
N ARG A 26 5.51 2.25 -8.70
CA ARG A 26 6.04 0.99 -8.16
C ARG A 26 7.03 1.26 -7.03
N TYR A 27 7.21 0.24 -6.20
CA TYR A 27 8.20 0.23 -5.14
C TYR A 27 9.61 0.19 -5.73
N ARG A 28 10.53 1.01 -5.20
CA ARG A 28 11.92 1.10 -5.68
C ARG A 28 12.91 0.26 -4.87
N GLY A 29 12.43 -0.68 -4.06
CA GLY A 29 13.28 -1.44 -3.15
C GLY A 29 13.68 -0.62 -1.93
N ASP A 30 14.83 -0.95 -1.37
CA ASP A 30 15.26 -0.50 -0.04
C ASP A 30 15.31 1.02 0.12
N GLU A 31 15.44 1.79 -0.97
CA GLU A 31 15.43 3.25 -0.92
C GLU A 31 14.08 3.86 -0.49
N ASP A 32 12.98 3.13 -0.68
CA ASP A 32 11.64 3.57 -0.25
C ASP A 32 11.35 3.23 1.21
N ILE A 33 12.07 2.27 1.82
CA ILE A 33 11.80 1.82 3.20
C ILE A 33 11.88 2.98 4.20
N PRO A 34 12.93 3.84 4.22
CA PRO A 34 12.97 4.97 5.14
C PRO A 34 11.85 5.99 4.90
N ARG A 35 11.39 6.15 3.65
CA ARG A 35 10.29 7.06 3.30
C ARG A 35 8.95 6.49 3.76
N PHE A 36 8.74 5.18 3.61
CA PHE A 36 7.55 4.47 4.09
C PHE A 36 7.44 4.54 5.61
N HIS A 37 8.55 4.32 6.31
CA HIS A 37 8.64 4.46 7.76
C HIS A 37 8.31 5.89 8.20
N ALA A 38 8.88 6.92 7.55
CA ALA A 38 8.60 8.32 7.86
C ALA A 38 7.12 8.70 7.66
N VAL A 39 6.48 8.20 6.59
CA VAL A 39 5.04 8.42 6.35
C VAL A 39 4.19 7.70 7.40
N PHE A 40 4.54 6.47 7.78
CA PHE A 40 3.88 5.75 8.87
C PHE A 40 3.98 6.53 10.18
N GLU A 41 5.18 6.94 10.59
CA GLU A 41 5.39 7.71 11.81
C GLU A 41 4.56 9.01 11.84
N ALA A 42 4.51 9.73 10.72
CA ALA A 42 3.72 10.95 10.58
C ALA A 42 2.20 10.73 10.66
N THR A 43 1.70 9.49 10.50
CA THR A 43 0.27 9.19 10.69
C THR A 43 -0.09 8.87 12.14
N LYS A 44 0.87 8.41 12.96
CA LYS A 44 0.60 7.84 14.30
C LYS A 44 -0.04 8.81 15.27
N GLU A 45 0.47 10.05 15.33
CA GLU A 45 -0.07 11.07 16.25
C GLU A 45 -1.52 11.40 15.93
N THR A 46 -1.86 11.47 14.64
CA THR A 46 -3.24 11.77 14.21
C THR A 46 -4.17 10.56 14.34
N ASP A 47 -3.63 9.35 14.21
CA ASP A 47 -4.41 8.11 14.21
C ASP A 47 -4.48 7.42 15.59
N GLY A 48 -3.92 8.04 16.64
CA GLY A 48 -3.94 7.49 18.00
C GLY A 48 -3.10 6.22 18.18
N ILE A 49 -2.16 5.96 17.26
CA ILE A 49 -1.36 4.74 17.26
C ILE A 49 -0.25 4.88 18.32
N SER A 50 -0.37 4.10 19.41
CA SER A 50 0.54 4.17 20.56
C SER A 50 1.77 3.27 20.46
N TRP A 51 1.77 2.29 19.55
CA TRP A 51 2.92 1.42 19.31
C TRP A 51 3.86 2.07 18.29
N SER A 52 5.15 1.76 18.38
CA SER A 52 6.16 2.23 17.42
C SER A 52 6.83 1.04 16.78
N GLU A 53 6.93 1.07 15.46
CA GLU A 53 7.89 0.25 14.73
C GLU A 53 9.13 1.10 14.48
N THR A 54 10.30 0.51 14.67
CA THR A 54 11.56 1.16 14.34
C THR A 54 11.83 1.04 12.84
N LEU A 55 12.77 1.85 12.33
CA LEU A 55 13.23 1.68 10.94
C LEU A 55 13.85 0.29 10.72
N GLU A 56 14.50 -0.28 11.74
CA GLU A 56 15.06 -1.64 11.68
C GLU A 56 13.95 -2.70 11.56
N ASP A 57 12.83 -2.52 12.27
CA ASP A 57 11.67 -3.42 12.13
C ASP A 57 11.11 -3.38 10.71
N PHE A 58 10.97 -2.18 10.13
CA PHE A 58 10.58 -2.00 8.73
C PHE A 58 11.57 -2.68 7.77
N GLN A 59 12.87 -2.45 7.93
CA GLN A 59 13.89 -3.08 7.08
C GLN A 59 13.83 -4.61 7.16
N ASN A 60 13.70 -5.14 8.37
CA ASN A 60 13.57 -6.57 8.59
C ASN A 60 12.29 -7.13 7.96
N GLU A 61 11.18 -6.42 8.04
CA GLU A 61 9.92 -6.84 7.44
C GLU A 61 10.00 -6.88 5.90
N TYR A 62 10.54 -5.84 5.28
CA TYR A 62 10.69 -5.75 3.83
C TYR A 62 11.76 -6.70 3.27
N ALA A 63 12.74 -7.11 4.08
CA ALA A 63 13.71 -8.15 3.71
C ALA A 63 13.10 -9.57 3.70
N HIS A 64 12.00 -9.79 4.43
CA HIS A 64 11.38 -11.11 4.62
C HIS A 64 9.93 -11.17 4.11
N LEU A 65 9.64 -10.45 3.02
CA LEU A 65 8.31 -10.47 2.41
C LEU A 65 7.93 -11.88 1.95
N THR A 66 6.75 -12.33 2.38
CA THR A 66 6.16 -13.60 1.96
C THR A 66 4.83 -13.33 1.28
N ASN A 67 4.54 -14.11 0.23
CA ASN A 67 3.26 -14.03 -0.50
C ASN A 67 2.94 -12.62 -1.03
N THR A 68 3.99 -11.88 -1.38
CA THR A 68 3.98 -10.51 -1.90
C THR A 68 4.78 -10.47 -3.20
N ASP A 69 4.17 -10.03 -4.28
CA ASP A 69 4.85 -9.68 -5.54
C ASP A 69 5.28 -8.21 -5.45
N VAL A 70 6.55 -7.96 -5.15
CA VAL A 70 7.05 -6.60 -4.83
C VAL A 70 6.74 -5.56 -5.91
N GLU A 71 6.67 -5.97 -7.18
CA GLU A 71 6.39 -5.09 -8.32
C GLU A 71 4.91 -4.67 -8.44
N ARG A 72 4.01 -5.41 -7.80
CA ARG A 72 2.55 -5.29 -8.02
C ARG A 72 1.75 -5.11 -6.75
N ASP A 73 2.28 -5.59 -5.63
CA ASP A 73 1.61 -5.60 -4.34
C ASP A 73 2.12 -4.48 -3.42
N ILE A 74 3.14 -3.72 -3.82
CA ILE A 74 3.62 -2.52 -3.11
C ILE A 74 3.52 -1.32 -4.05
N VAL A 75 2.80 -0.28 -3.61
CA VAL A 75 2.61 0.95 -4.39
C VAL A 75 2.83 2.17 -3.52
N ALA A 76 3.69 3.05 -4.00
CA ALA A 76 3.93 4.37 -3.44
C ALA A 76 2.96 5.39 -4.05
N VAL A 77 2.52 6.35 -3.24
CA VAL A 77 1.65 7.46 -3.64
C VAL A 77 2.37 8.77 -3.35
N GLU A 78 2.60 9.56 -4.39
CA GLU A 78 3.32 10.81 -4.33
C GLU A 78 2.47 11.98 -4.80
N VAL A 79 2.74 13.17 -4.26
CA VAL A 79 2.29 14.43 -4.86
C VAL A 79 3.50 15.31 -5.05
N ASP A 80 3.71 15.77 -6.28
CA ASP A 80 4.88 16.59 -6.67
C ASP A 80 6.22 15.94 -6.25
N GLY A 81 6.30 14.61 -6.37
CA GLY A 81 7.49 13.80 -6.01
C GLY A 81 7.67 13.56 -4.51
N GLN A 82 6.80 14.10 -3.65
CA GLN A 82 6.81 13.81 -2.22
C GLN A 82 5.92 12.61 -1.91
N LEU A 83 6.45 11.60 -1.21
CA LEU A 83 5.66 10.48 -0.72
C LEU A 83 4.63 10.94 0.33
N ILE A 84 3.36 10.67 0.05
CA ILE A 84 2.22 11.03 0.91
C ILE A 84 1.47 9.82 1.46
N GLY A 85 1.74 8.63 0.92
CA GLY A 85 1.07 7.40 1.29
C GLY A 85 1.64 6.22 0.51
N TYR A 86 1.26 5.02 0.93
CA TYR A 86 1.61 3.78 0.25
C TYR A 86 0.67 2.67 0.70
N TYR A 87 0.69 1.55 -0.01
CA TYR A 87 0.15 0.31 0.50
C TYR A 87 1.03 -0.88 0.15
N ARG A 88 0.93 -1.93 0.97
CA ARG A 88 1.45 -3.27 0.71
C ARG A 88 0.34 -4.29 0.84
N GLN A 89 0.25 -5.21 -0.11
CA GLN A 89 -0.65 -6.37 -0.05
C GLN A 89 0.13 -7.67 0.09
N TYR A 90 -0.44 -8.64 0.78
CA TYR A 90 0.08 -10.01 0.89
C TYR A 90 -1.08 -10.97 1.10
N TRP A 91 -0.84 -12.28 1.03
CA TRP A 91 -1.87 -13.26 1.40
C TRP A 91 -1.36 -14.28 2.41
N VAL A 92 -2.29 -14.78 3.21
CA VAL A 92 -2.05 -15.85 4.19
C VAL A 92 -3.07 -16.95 3.95
N ARG A 93 -2.60 -18.20 4.04
CA ARG A 93 -3.49 -19.36 4.13
C ARG A 93 -3.69 -19.67 5.60
N GLU A 94 -4.90 -19.45 6.09
CA GLU A 94 -5.29 -19.74 7.47
C GLU A 94 -5.34 -21.26 7.72
N LEU A 95 -5.36 -21.66 9.00
CA LEU A 95 -5.38 -23.07 9.40
C LEU A 95 -6.61 -23.84 8.89
N ASP A 96 -7.75 -23.16 8.70
CA ASP A 96 -8.97 -23.74 8.14
C ASP A 96 -8.97 -23.83 6.60
N GLY A 97 -7.87 -23.45 5.96
CA GLY A 97 -7.72 -23.41 4.51
C GLY A 97 -8.25 -22.14 3.85
N THR A 98 -8.75 -21.16 4.61
CA THR A 98 -9.16 -19.85 4.08
C THR A 98 -7.96 -19.08 3.55
N TYR A 99 -8.11 -18.46 2.37
CA TYR A 99 -7.15 -17.46 1.89
C TYR A 99 -7.58 -16.05 2.34
N SER A 100 -6.76 -15.42 3.18
CA SER A 100 -6.90 -14.02 3.61
C SER A 100 -5.94 -13.14 2.79
N TYR A 101 -6.48 -12.20 2.02
CA TYR A 101 -5.71 -11.19 1.29
C TYR A 101 -5.62 -9.95 2.17
N ARG A 102 -4.44 -9.75 2.75
CA ARG A 102 -4.17 -8.73 3.75
C ARG A 102 -3.54 -7.50 3.13
N THR A 103 -3.88 -6.33 3.64
CA THR A 103 -3.29 -5.06 3.21
C THR A 103 -2.80 -4.27 4.41
N PHE A 104 -1.71 -3.55 4.21
CA PHE A 104 -1.24 -2.46 5.05
C PHE A 104 -1.27 -1.19 4.21
N GLU A 105 -2.12 -0.22 4.54
CA GLU A 105 -2.22 1.04 3.82
C GLU A 105 -2.03 2.25 4.75
N THR A 106 -1.21 3.19 4.31
CA THR A 106 -0.92 4.43 5.04
C THR A 106 -1.15 5.62 4.13
N LEU A 107 -1.79 6.67 4.66
CA LEU A 107 -1.99 7.94 3.95
C LEU A 107 -1.95 9.09 4.95
N LEU A 108 -1.07 10.06 4.69
CA LEU A 108 -0.91 11.26 5.51
C LEU A 108 -2.26 11.98 5.72
N PRO A 109 -2.54 12.49 6.93
CA PRO A 109 -3.84 13.09 7.24
C PRO A 109 -4.25 14.24 6.32
N ALA A 110 -3.30 15.09 5.93
CA ALA A 110 -3.52 16.24 5.04
C ALA A 110 -4.07 15.85 3.64
N TRP A 111 -3.90 14.59 3.23
CA TRP A 111 -4.31 14.07 1.92
C TRP A 111 -5.61 13.24 1.98
N ARG A 112 -6.22 13.12 3.16
CA ARG A 112 -7.51 12.44 3.34
C ARG A 112 -8.67 13.29 2.78
N GLY A 113 -9.79 12.63 2.49
CA GLY A 113 -10.97 13.29 1.92
C GLY A 113 -10.84 13.72 0.45
N LYS A 114 -9.72 13.42 -0.21
CA LYS A 114 -9.44 13.79 -1.61
C LYS A 114 -9.64 12.64 -2.61
N GLY A 115 -10.27 11.54 -2.19
CA GLY A 115 -10.48 10.35 -3.03
C GLY A 115 -9.27 9.41 -3.16
N ILE A 116 -8.06 9.82 -2.74
CA ILE A 116 -6.82 9.03 -2.88
C ILE A 116 -6.94 7.66 -2.20
N ARG A 117 -7.41 7.61 -0.94
CA ARG A 117 -7.62 6.34 -0.22
C ARG A 117 -8.63 5.43 -0.94
N ARG A 118 -9.68 5.99 -1.54
CA ARG A 118 -10.67 5.21 -2.30
C ARG A 118 -10.03 4.56 -3.54
N THR A 119 -9.17 5.29 -4.23
CA THR A 119 -8.40 4.77 -5.36
C THR A 119 -7.43 3.67 -4.91
N MET A 120 -6.68 3.87 -3.82
CA MET A 120 -5.82 2.84 -3.22
C MET A 120 -6.61 1.56 -2.91
N LEU A 121 -7.76 1.67 -2.23
CA LEU A 121 -8.61 0.51 -1.92
C LEU A 121 -9.12 -0.20 -3.17
N SER A 122 -9.49 0.55 -4.22
CA SER A 122 -9.93 -0.04 -5.49
C SER A 122 -8.80 -0.84 -6.16
N MET A 123 -7.56 -0.36 -6.07
CA MET A 123 -6.38 -1.07 -6.59
C MET A 123 -6.11 -2.35 -5.79
N ILE A 124 -6.13 -2.26 -4.46
CA ILE A 124 -5.98 -3.39 -3.53
C ILE A 124 -7.03 -4.46 -3.85
N GLU A 125 -8.32 -4.10 -3.91
CA GLU A 125 -9.39 -5.05 -4.22
C GLU A 125 -9.21 -5.73 -5.58
N ARG A 126 -8.84 -4.96 -6.62
CA ARG A 126 -8.59 -5.51 -7.96
C ARG A 126 -7.44 -6.52 -7.91
N ARG A 127 -6.34 -6.18 -7.24
CA ARG A 127 -5.18 -7.05 -7.12
C ARG A 127 -5.48 -8.30 -6.30
N ALA A 128 -6.19 -8.17 -5.17
CA ALA A 128 -6.66 -9.31 -4.38
C ALA A 128 -7.53 -10.27 -5.22
N ARG A 129 -8.44 -9.76 -6.06
CA ARG A 129 -9.23 -10.58 -6.98
C ARG A 129 -8.37 -11.27 -8.04
N GLU A 130 -7.31 -10.63 -8.53
CA GLU A 130 -6.36 -11.25 -9.47
C GLU A 130 -5.62 -12.42 -8.82
N VAL A 131 -5.01 -12.20 -7.65
CA VAL A 131 -4.28 -13.25 -6.92
C VAL A 131 -5.24 -14.40 -6.55
N ALA A 132 -6.45 -14.06 -6.13
CA ALA A 132 -7.49 -15.03 -5.81
C ALA A 132 -7.84 -15.97 -6.96
N LYS A 133 -7.74 -15.55 -8.23
CA LYS A 133 -8.00 -16.45 -9.37
C LYS A 133 -6.97 -17.59 -9.46
N GLY A 134 -5.75 -17.38 -8.96
CA GLY A 134 -4.71 -18.41 -8.91
C GLY A 134 -4.91 -19.45 -7.81
N HIS A 135 -5.68 -19.13 -6.77
CA HIS A 135 -5.96 -20.04 -5.64
C HIS A 135 -7.24 -20.85 -5.90
N THR A 136 -7.14 -21.90 -6.71
CA THR A 136 -8.29 -22.72 -7.15
C THR A 136 -8.74 -23.75 -6.12
N ASP A 137 -7.90 -24.08 -5.14
CA ASP A 137 -8.16 -25.02 -4.05
C ASP A 137 -8.87 -24.38 -2.84
N ALA A 138 -9.14 -23.08 -2.92
CA ALA A 138 -9.69 -22.31 -1.82
C ALA A 138 -11.17 -22.62 -1.56
N THR A 139 -11.49 -23.01 -0.33
CA THR A 139 -12.86 -23.19 0.17
C THR A 139 -13.51 -21.87 0.58
N LYS A 140 -12.70 -20.88 1.00
CA LYS A 140 -13.12 -19.54 1.38
C LYS A 140 -12.03 -18.51 1.06
N LYS A 141 -12.45 -17.30 0.66
CA LYS A 141 -11.58 -16.17 0.30
C LYS A 141 -12.11 -14.90 0.94
N MET A 142 -11.24 -14.11 1.57
CA MET A 142 -11.62 -12.83 2.18
C MET A 142 -10.51 -11.79 2.05
N ILE A 143 -10.91 -10.53 1.90
CA ILE A 143 -9.98 -9.40 2.02
C ILE A 143 -10.01 -8.93 3.48
N THR A 144 -8.84 -8.75 4.07
CA THR A 144 -8.68 -8.24 5.43
C THR A 144 -7.83 -6.99 5.37
N ALA A 145 -8.37 -5.87 5.83
CA ALA A 145 -7.59 -4.67 6.08
C ALA A 145 -7.33 -4.56 7.58
N TRP A 146 -6.13 -4.14 7.97
CA TRP A 146 -5.84 -3.84 9.36
C TRP A 146 -6.45 -2.48 9.71
N THR A 147 -7.64 -2.49 10.32
CA THR A 147 -8.22 -1.29 10.91
C THR A 147 -7.72 -1.17 12.34
N TRP A 148 -6.92 -0.15 12.63
CA TRP A 148 -6.54 0.16 14.00
C TRP A 148 -7.77 0.69 14.76
N PRO A 149 -8.03 0.21 15.99
CA PRO A 149 -8.98 0.89 16.86
C PRO A 149 -8.41 2.28 17.18
N GLY A 150 -9.05 3.32 16.63
CA GLY A 150 -8.79 4.71 17.01
C GLY A 150 -9.38 5.06 18.36
#